data_AF-A0A848SYU4-F1
#
_entry.id   AF-A0A848SYU4-F1
#
_cell.length_a   1.000
_cell.length_b   1.000
_cell.length_c   1.000
_cell.angle_alpha   90.00
_cell.angle_beta   90.00
_cell.angle_gamma   90.00
#
_symmetry.space_group_name_H-M   'P 1'
#
loop_
_entity.id
_entity.type
_entity.pdbx_description
1 polymer ?
#
loop_
_entity_poly.entity_id
_entity_poly.type
_entity_poly.pdbx_seq_one_letter_code
_entity_poly.pdbx_strand_id
1 'polypeptide(L)'
;DLASAALVDYGKNTEQEQSLSIGPDYEFLDTVEIRSADLLDFLHDRLKVYLRDRGIRHDVIDASLAMPNADDLTLLVKRAEALSDFLKTDDGENLLQGFKRAHNILKQAEEKDGVEYSYGPDPKLAETDEERALFAALDAAEAKIAPAMEAEDFGAAMSAMADLRAPIDAFFEAVQVNAENDILRRNRLNLLHRISAICLSVADLTKIEA
;
A
#
# COMPACT_ATOMS: atom_id res chain seq x y z
N ASP A 1 -11.74 -47.42 46.39
CA ASP A 1 -11.63 -46.87 45.04
C ASP A 1 -12.05 -45.41 45.05
N LEU A 2 -11.09 -44.56 44.74
CA LEU A 2 -11.00 -43.14 45.11
C LEU A 2 -11.57 -42.19 44.04
N ALA A 3 -12.62 -42.59 43.32
CA ALA A 3 -13.05 -41.86 42.13
C ALA A 3 -14.49 -41.28 42.17
N SER A 4 -15.16 -41.24 43.33
CA SER A 4 -16.57 -40.77 43.38
C SER A 4 -16.93 -39.77 44.48
N ALA A 5 -15.96 -39.16 45.17
CA ALA A 5 -16.26 -38.25 46.29
C ALA A 5 -15.71 -36.82 46.14
N ALA A 6 -15.35 -36.38 44.94
CA ALA A 6 -14.71 -35.07 44.72
C ALA A 6 -15.47 -34.14 43.77
N LEU A 7 -16.82 -34.18 43.77
CA LEU A 7 -17.65 -33.28 42.95
C LEU A 7 -18.65 -32.42 43.72
N VAL A 8 -18.59 -32.38 45.05
CA VAL A 8 -19.41 -31.46 45.84
C VAL A 8 -18.54 -30.94 46.97
N ASP A 9 -18.00 -29.73 46.82
CA ASP A 9 -18.03 -28.64 47.82
C ASP A 9 -17.02 -27.52 47.47
N TYR A 10 -17.03 -27.04 46.22
CA TYR A 10 -16.34 -25.79 45.86
C TYR A 10 -17.22 -24.57 46.18
N GLY A 11 -17.81 -24.59 47.37
CA GLY A 11 -18.63 -23.51 47.89
C GLY A 11 -18.29 -23.31 49.36
N LYS A 12 -17.73 -22.15 49.67
CA LYS A 12 -17.37 -21.60 50.99
C LYS A 12 -15.91 -21.83 51.40
N ASN A 13 -15.07 -20.86 51.08
CA ASN A 13 -14.32 -20.18 52.13
C ASN A 13 -14.11 -18.71 51.77
N THR A 14 -14.68 -17.90 52.65
CA THR A 14 -14.74 -16.45 52.76
C THR A 14 -13.36 -15.81 52.88
N GLU A 15 -13.20 -14.69 52.17
CA GLU A 15 -12.49 -13.47 52.56
C GLU A 15 -11.34 -13.62 53.56
N GLN A 16 -10.12 -13.63 53.04
CA GLN A 16 -8.99 -12.96 53.66
C GLN A 16 -8.12 -12.39 52.53
N GLU A 17 -8.46 -11.19 52.09
CA GLU A 17 -7.53 -10.32 51.38
C GLU A 17 -6.37 -10.03 52.33
N GLN A 18 -5.28 -10.78 52.18
CA GLN A 18 -4.00 -10.36 52.74
C GLN A 18 -3.56 -9.12 51.96
N SER A 19 -3.84 -7.95 52.54
CA SER A 19 -3.23 -6.71 52.11
C SER A 19 -1.72 -6.81 52.33
N LEU A 20 -1.00 -7.14 51.26
CA LEU A 20 0.43 -6.92 51.21
C LEU A 20 0.62 -5.39 51.27
N SER A 21 1.03 -4.88 52.44
CA SER A 21 1.41 -3.48 52.60
C SER A 21 2.70 -3.26 51.81
N ILE A 22 2.55 -2.88 50.55
CA ILE A 22 3.63 -2.40 49.69
C ILE A 22 3.90 -0.96 50.17
N GLY A 23 5.13 -0.69 50.61
CA GLY A 23 5.52 0.60 51.17
C GLY A 23 5.33 1.78 50.20
N PRO A 24 5.40 3.02 50.70
CA PRO A 24 5.00 4.25 49.99
C PRO A 24 5.87 4.62 48.77
N ASP A 25 6.85 3.80 48.40
CA ASP A 25 7.80 4.09 47.31
C ASP A 25 7.36 3.54 45.93
N TYR A 26 6.16 2.93 45.83
CA TYR A 26 5.63 2.39 44.56
C TYR A 26 4.36 3.10 44.08
N GLU A 27 4.20 4.38 44.39
CA GLU A 27 3.14 5.24 43.85
C GLU A 27 3.39 5.68 42.38
N PHE A 28 4.36 5.05 41.69
CA PHE A 28 4.86 5.51 40.37
C PHE A 28 4.55 4.57 39.19
N LEU A 29 3.65 3.61 39.36
CA LEU A 29 3.16 2.78 38.25
C LEU A 29 1.66 2.94 37.99
N ASP A 30 1.04 3.98 38.58
CA ASP A 30 -0.31 4.37 38.18
C ASP A 30 -0.25 5.13 36.84
N THR A 31 -0.64 4.40 35.79
CA THR A 31 -1.14 4.89 34.50
C THR A 31 -0.13 5.56 33.56
N VAL A 32 0.82 4.76 33.05
CA VAL A 32 1.12 4.89 31.62
C VAL A 32 0.16 3.96 30.88
N GLU A 33 -1.03 4.46 30.53
CA GLU A 33 -1.89 3.78 29.56
C GLU A 33 -1.22 3.94 28.18
N ILE A 34 -0.15 3.18 27.93
CA ILE A 34 0.45 3.09 26.59
C ILE A 34 -0.55 2.35 25.74
N ARG A 35 -1.29 3.09 24.91
CA ARG A 35 -2.18 2.47 23.93
C ARG A 35 -1.30 1.84 22.86
N SER A 36 -1.68 0.68 22.35
CA SER A 36 -0.91 -0.04 21.33
C SER A 36 -0.63 0.82 20.09
N ALA A 37 -1.53 1.74 19.73
CA ALA A 37 -1.34 2.73 18.67
C ALA A 37 -0.19 3.69 18.98
N ASP A 38 -0.12 4.25 20.20
CA ASP A 38 0.94 5.18 20.60
C ASP A 38 2.33 4.52 20.56
N LEU A 39 2.40 3.22 20.88
CA LEU A 39 3.62 2.44 20.77
C LEU A 39 4.02 2.20 19.30
N LEU A 40 3.05 1.85 18.44
CA LEU A 40 3.32 1.63 17.02
C LEU A 40 3.79 2.92 16.34
N ASP A 41 3.12 4.04 16.61
CA ASP A 41 3.51 5.36 16.10
C ASP A 41 4.94 5.72 16.56
N PHE A 42 5.27 5.45 17.82
CA PHE A 42 6.64 5.61 18.32
C PHE A 42 7.65 4.73 17.55
N LEU A 43 7.33 3.46 17.29
CA LEU A 43 8.20 2.58 16.51
C LEU A 43 8.35 3.06 15.07
N HIS A 44 7.28 3.54 14.45
CA HIS A 44 7.31 4.14 13.11
C HIS A 44 8.20 5.38 13.08
N ASP A 45 8.09 6.28 14.06
CA ASP A 45 8.95 7.46 14.16
C ASP A 45 10.43 7.09 14.29
N ARG A 46 10.76 6.07 15.07
CA ARG A 46 12.13 5.56 15.19
C ARG A 46 12.62 4.92 13.91
N LEU A 47 11.77 4.15 13.24
CA LEU A 47 12.10 3.53 11.96
C LEU A 47 12.32 4.57 10.86
N LYS A 48 11.50 5.63 10.82
CA LYS A 48 11.68 6.77 9.90
C LYS A 48 13.04 7.43 10.07
N VAL A 49 13.50 7.63 11.29
CA VAL A 49 14.85 8.16 11.56
C VAL A 49 15.91 7.18 11.05
N TYR A 50 15.81 5.89 11.41
CA TYR A 50 16.76 4.86 11.01
C TYR A 50 16.89 4.72 9.48
N LEU A 51 15.78 4.71 8.74
CA LEU A 51 15.80 4.57 7.28
C LEU A 51 16.34 5.81 6.58
N ARG A 52 16.08 7.01 7.11
CA ARG A 52 16.69 8.25 6.61
C ARG A 52 18.20 8.27 6.80
N ASP A 53 18.69 7.80 7.96
CA ASP A 53 20.13 7.68 8.21
C ASP A 53 20.82 6.69 7.25
N ARG A 54 20.06 5.73 6.71
CA ARG A 54 20.51 4.82 5.64
C ARG A 54 20.36 5.39 4.21
N GLY A 55 19.91 6.63 4.07
CA GLY A 55 19.81 7.33 2.79
C GLY A 55 18.49 7.12 2.05
N ILE A 56 17.46 6.54 2.68
CA ILE A 56 16.12 6.44 2.09
C ILE A 56 15.40 7.78 2.26
N ARG A 57 14.82 8.30 1.17
CA ARG A 57 14.08 9.57 1.17
C ARG A 57 12.84 9.51 2.07
N HIS A 58 12.43 10.64 2.65
CA HIS A 58 11.28 10.69 3.57
C HIS A 58 9.98 10.25 2.89
N ASP A 59 9.77 10.69 1.66
CA ASP A 59 8.56 10.40 0.88
C ASP A 59 8.44 8.94 0.48
N VAL A 60 9.56 8.26 0.20
CA VAL A 60 9.62 6.80 0.00
C VAL A 60 9.20 6.04 1.25
N ILE A 61 9.64 6.52 2.43
CA ILE A 61 9.27 5.92 3.71
C ILE A 61 7.77 6.14 3.97
N ASP A 62 7.27 7.35 3.76
CA ASP A 62 5.85 7.67 3.95
C ASP A 62 4.96 6.91 2.95
N ALA A 63 5.38 6.75 1.70
CA ALA A 63 4.71 5.92 0.69
C ALA A 63 4.60 4.45 1.12
N SER A 64 5.65 3.94 1.79
CA SER A 64 5.70 2.55 2.26
C SER A 64 4.88 2.32 3.53
N LEU A 65 4.82 3.33 4.40
CA LEU A 65 4.02 3.34 5.65
C LEU A 65 2.52 3.49 5.41
N ALA A 66 2.12 4.15 4.32
CA ALA A 66 0.72 4.30 3.95
C ALA A 66 0.09 2.99 3.43
N MET A 67 0.88 1.94 3.24
CA MET A 67 0.42 0.63 2.79
C MET A 67 -0.15 -0.21 3.96
N PRO A 68 -1.02 -1.18 3.67
CA PRO A 68 -1.47 -2.15 4.67
C PRO A 68 -0.30 -2.91 5.33
N ASN A 69 -0.55 -3.41 6.53
CA ASN A 69 0.40 -4.18 7.34
C ASN A 69 1.70 -3.40 7.66
N ALA A 70 1.58 -2.09 7.86
CA ALA A 70 2.71 -1.23 8.26
C ALA A 70 3.21 -1.51 9.70
N ASP A 71 2.51 -2.33 10.47
CA ASP A 71 2.93 -2.86 11.77
C ASP A 71 4.01 -3.95 11.64
N ASP A 72 4.15 -4.59 10.47
CA ASP A 72 5.31 -5.40 10.15
C ASP A 72 6.48 -4.52 9.69
N LEU A 73 7.35 -4.18 10.63
CA LEU A 73 8.54 -3.36 10.38
C LEU A 73 9.52 -4.02 9.39
N THR A 74 9.57 -5.36 9.32
CA THR A 74 10.47 -6.06 8.39
C THR A 74 9.95 -5.91 6.97
N LEU A 75 8.65 -6.14 6.78
CA LEU A 75 7.97 -5.94 5.50
C LEU A 75 8.11 -4.50 5.02
N LEU A 76 7.89 -3.54 5.92
CA LEU A 76 8.01 -2.12 5.64
C LEU A 76 9.41 -1.73 5.17
N VAL A 77 10.46 -2.23 5.84
CA VAL A 77 11.85 -1.97 5.44
C VAL A 77 12.15 -2.55 4.05
N LYS A 78 11.76 -3.81 3.80
CA LYS A 78 11.95 -4.44 2.48
C LYS A 78 11.26 -3.62 1.37
N ARG A 79 10.03 -3.16 1.62
CA ARG A 79 9.27 -2.33 0.66
C ARG A 79 9.96 -1.00 0.41
N ALA A 80 10.38 -0.30 1.47
CA ALA A 80 11.03 0.99 1.36
C ALA A 80 12.39 0.91 0.63
N GLU A 81 13.18 -0.13 0.89
CA GLU A 81 14.44 -0.39 0.18
C GLU A 81 14.17 -0.69 -1.31
N ALA A 82 13.24 -1.59 -1.62
CA ALA A 82 12.89 -1.92 -3.01
C ALA A 82 12.34 -0.71 -3.78
N LEU A 83 11.46 0.09 -3.16
CA LEU A 83 10.93 1.31 -3.75
C LEU A 83 12.04 2.35 -3.94
N SER A 84 12.94 2.49 -2.97
CA SER A 84 14.08 3.41 -3.08
C SER A 84 15.00 3.04 -4.22
N ASP A 85 15.28 1.75 -4.43
CA ASP A 85 16.15 1.30 -5.51
C ASP A 85 15.47 1.41 -6.87
N PHE A 86 14.17 1.08 -6.94
CA PHE A 86 13.37 1.30 -8.14
C PHE A 86 13.39 2.75 -8.61
N LEU A 87 13.16 3.70 -7.71
CA LEU A 87 13.16 5.15 -8.03
C LEU A 87 14.54 5.73 -8.34
N LYS A 88 15.64 4.99 -8.15
CA LYS A 88 16.97 5.38 -8.63
C LYS A 88 17.21 5.01 -10.09
N THR A 89 16.31 4.23 -10.70
CA THR A 89 16.42 3.82 -12.09
C THR A 89 15.68 4.78 -13.01
N ASP A 90 16.17 4.95 -14.24
CA ASP A 90 15.46 5.72 -15.27
C ASP A 90 14.05 5.16 -15.49
N ASP A 91 13.89 3.83 -15.45
CA ASP A 91 12.58 3.22 -15.65
C ASP A 91 11.60 3.57 -14.52
N GLY A 92 12.08 3.58 -13.27
CA GLY A 92 11.25 3.92 -12.12
C GLY A 92 10.87 5.39 -12.05
N GLU A 93 11.80 6.30 -12.33
CA GLU A 93 11.48 7.73 -12.40
C GLU A 93 10.45 8.01 -13.52
N ASN A 94 10.63 7.43 -14.70
CA ASN A 94 9.70 7.65 -15.82
C ASN A 94 8.34 7.00 -15.58
N LEU A 95 8.29 5.79 -15.00
CA LEU A 95 7.02 5.17 -14.61
C LEU A 95 6.27 6.05 -13.61
N LEU A 96 6.96 6.61 -12.61
CA LEU A 96 6.33 7.50 -11.63
C LEU A 96 5.67 8.71 -12.30
N GLN A 97 6.30 9.29 -13.34
CA GLN A 97 5.70 10.38 -14.12
C GLN A 97 4.46 9.90 -14.89
N GLY A 98 4.53 8.74 -15.53
CA GLY A 98 3.39 8.11 -16.20
C GLY A 98 2.21 7.85 -15.26
N PHE A 99 2.49 7.31 -14.07
CA PHE A 99 1.52 7.13 -12.99
C PHE A 99 0.89 8.46 -12.56
N LYS A 100 1.69 9.48 -12.23
CA LYS A 100 1.19 10.79 -11.79
C LYS A 100 0.29 11.42 -12.86
N ARG A 101 0.65 11.30 -14.14
CA ARG A 101 -0.18 11.75 -15.25
C ARG A 101 -1.52 11.01 -15.29
N ALA A 102 -1.49 9.68 -15.25
CA ALA A 102 -2.71 8.86 -15.24
C ALA A 102 -3.63 9.21 -14.06
N HIS A 103 -3.06 9.24 -12.86
CA HIS A 103 -3.79 9.53 -11.62
C HIS A 103 -4.41 10.93 -11.62
N ASN A 104 -3.67 11.95 -12.08
CA ASN A 104 -4.17 13.32 -12.12
C ASN A 104 -5.27 13.53 -13.18
N ILE A 105 -5.12 12.96 -14.37
CA ILE A 105 -6.15 13.04 -15.41
C ILE A 105 -7.44 12.36 -14.93
N LEU A 106 -7.31 11.17 -14.35
CA LEU A 106 -8.43 10.43 -13.77
C LEU A 106 -9.14 11.26 -12.70
N LYS A 107 -8.39 11.72 -11.69
CA LYS A 107 -8.93 12.54 -10.59
C LYS A 107 -9.68 13.76 -11.09
N GLN A 108 -9.10 14.51 -12.03
CA GLN A 108 -9.76 15.70 -12.62
C GLN A 108 -11.04 15.35 -13.38
N ALA A 109 -11.06 14.21 -14.09
CA ALA A 109 -12.24 13.75 -14.79
C ALA A 109 -13.35 13.34 -13.81
N GLU A 110 -13.01 12.62 -12.74
CA GLU A 110 -13.97 12.19 -11.71
C GLU A 110 -14.54 13.39 -10.95
N GLU A 111 -13.71 14.34 -10.55
CA GLU A 111 -14.14 15.59 -9.90
C GLU A 111 -15.08 16.42 -10.80
N LYS A 112 -14.77 16.49 -12.09
CA LYS A 112 -15.58 17.23 -13.07
C LYS A 112 -16.91 16.55 -13.35
N ASP A 113 -16.89 15.23 -13.54
CA ASP A 113 -18.05 14.47 -13.99
C ASP A 113 -18.93 14.03 -12.82
N GLY A 114 -18.42 14.06 -11.58
CA GLY A 114 -19.11 13.61 -10.38
C GLY A 114 -19.34 12.09 -10.33
N VAL A 115 -18.52 11.32 -11.06
CA VAL A 115 -18.61 9.86 -11.17
C VAL A 115 -17.22 9.24 -11.08
N GLU A 116 -17.15 8.01 -10.59
CA GLU A 116 -15.92 7.22 -10.52
C GLU A 116 -15.73 6.37 -11.80
N TYR A 117 -14.48 6.16 -12.21
CA TYR A 117 -14.11 5.32 -13.35
C TYR A 117 -13.34 4.06 -12.93
N SER A 118 -13.96 3.20 -12.11
CA SER A 118 -13.35 1.99 -11.54
C SER A 118 -14.01 0.67 -11.95
N TYR A 119 -14.81 0.66 -13.03
CA TYR A 119 -15.58 -0.52 -13.48
C TYR A 119 -14.82 -1.43 -14.45
N GLY A 120 -13.54 -1.15 -14.67
CA GLY A 120 -12.68 -1.91 -15.57
C GLY A 120 -12.85 -1.47 -17.04
N PRO A 121 -11.74 -1.31 -17.78
CA PRO A 121 -11.79 -1.00 -19.20
C PRO A 121 -12.11 -2.26 -20.03
N ASP A 122 -12.80 -2.10 -21.16
CA ASP A 122 -13.12 -3.18 -22.11
C ASP A 122 -12.13 -3.16 -23.29
N PRO A 123 -11.31 -4.21 -23.48
CA PRO A 123 -10.40 -4.33 -24.62
C PRO A 123 -11.09 -4.25 -25.99
N LYS A 124 -12.38 -4.60 -26.08
CA LYS A 124 -13.14 -4.52 -27.34
C LYS A 124 -13.39 -3.09 -27.80
N LEU A 125 -13.28 -2.13 -26.89
CA LEU A 125 -13.42 -0.70 -27.17
C LEU A 125 -12.06 -0.04 -27.49
N ALA A 126 -10.96 -0.80 -27.53
CA ALA A 126 -9.66 -0.29 -27.94
C ALA A 126 -9.62 -0.05 -29.46
N GLU A 127 -9.30 1.18 -29.88
CA GLU A 127 -9.24 1.55 -31.29
C GLU A 127 -7.82 1.48 -31.84
N THR A 128 -6.85 1.85 -31.02
CA THR A 128 -5.43 1.92 -31.38
C THR A 128 -4.66 0.66 -30.99
N ASP A 129 -3.52 0.43 -31.64
CA ASP A 129 -2.64 -0.68 -31.27
C ASP A 129 -1.95 -0.42 -29.93
N GLU A 130 -1.73 0.85 -29.58
CA GLU A 130 -1.18 1.30 -28.31
C GLU A 130 -2.14 1.04 -27.14
N GLU A 131 -3.45 1.23 -27.33
CA GLU A 131 -4.47 0.81 -26.34
C GLU A 131 -4.39 -0.71 -26.12
N ARG A 132 -4.38 -1.49 -27.20
CA ARG A 132 -4.32 -2.96 -27.13
C ARG A 132 -3.03 -3.45 -26.47
N ALA A 133 -1.91 -2.83 -26.78
CA ALA A 133 -0.61 -3.12 -26.18
C ALA A 133 -0.61 -2.80 -24.69
N LEU A 134 -1.20 -1.67 -24.28
CA LEU A 134 -1.33 -1.31 -22.88
C LEU A 134 -2.22 -2.29 -22.12
N PHE A 135 -3.35 -2.73 -22.68
CA PHE A 135 -4.17 -3.80 -22.07
C PHE A 135 -3.34 -5.06 -21.81
N ALA A 136 -2.63 -5.55 -22.83
CA ALA A 136 -1.82 -6.76 -22.71
C ALA A 136 -0.67 -6.60 -21.69
N ALA A 137 -0.06 -5.42 -21.62
CA ALA A 137 0.99 -5.12 -20.65
C ALA A 137 0.45 -5.08 -19.22
N LEU A 138 -0.72 -4.48 -19.00
CA LEU A 138 -1.37 -4.44 -17.68
C LEU A 138 -1.75 -5.85 -17.22
N ASP A 139 -2.31 -6.69 -18.11
CA ASP A 139 -2.61 -8.10 -17.82
C ASP A 139 -1.34 -8.87 -17.40
N ALA A 140 -0.24 -8.69 -18.13
CA ALA A 140 1.02 -9.35 -17.85
C ALA A 140 1.67 -8.86 -16.56
N ALA A 141 1.57 -7.56 -16.25
CA ALA A 141 2.10 -6.99 -15.02
C ALA A 141 1.31 -7.49 -13.80
N GLU A 142 -0.03 -7.47 -13.84
CA GLU A 142 -0.87 -8.00 -12.76
C GLU A 142 -0.57 -9.47 -12.44
N ALA A 143 -0.39 -10.29 -13.47
CA ALA A 143 -0.05 -11.71 -13.33
C ALA A 143 1.31 -11.95 -12.64
N LYS A 144 2.22 -10.97 -12.65
CA LYS A 144 3.51 -11.00 -11.95
C LYS A 144 3.44 -10.33 -10.58
N ILE A 145 2.76 -9.19 -10.48
CA ILE A 145 2.73 -8.34 -9.28
C ILE A 145 1.95 -9.03 -8.15
N ALA A 146 0.77 -9.59 -8.42
CA ALA A 146 -0.03 -10.26 -7.40
C ALA A 146 0.75 -11.36 -6.64
N PRO A 147 1.35 -12.37 -7.31
CA PRO A 147 2.10 -13.41 -6.59
C PRO A 147 3.38 -12.87 -5.95
N ALA A 148 4.03 -11.85 -6.53
CA ALA A 148 5.20 -11.21 -5.92
C ALA A 148 4.82 -10.51 -4.60
N MET A 149 3.69 -9.81 -4.57
CA MET A 149 3.17 -9.14 -3.37
C MET A 149 2.76 -10.15 -2.29
N GLU A 150 2.14 -11.27 -2.67
CA GLU A 150 1.82 -12.38 -1.75
C GLU A 150 3.09 -13.02 -1.15
N ALA A 151 4.17 -13.10 -1.92
CA ALA A 151 5.47 -13.63 -1.49
C ALA A 151 6.37 -12.59 -0.80
N GLU A 152 5.90 -11.36 -0.62
CA GLU A 152 6.67 -10.20 -0.13
C GLU A 152 7.94 -9.90 -0.97
N ASP A 153 7.94 -10.32 -2.24
CA ASP A 153 9.01 -10.05 -3.21
C ASP A 153 8.76 -8.70 -3.90
N PHE A 154 9.03 -7.62 -3.15
CA PHE A 154 8.89 -6.27 -3.68
C PHE A 154 9.83 -5.98 -4.84
N GLY A 155 10.99 -6.65 -4.92
CA GLY A 155 11.91 -6.49 -6.05
C GLY A 155 11.27 -6.97 -7.36
N ALA A 156 10.65 -8.15 -7.34
CA ALA A 156 9.91 -8.67 -8.49
C ALA A 156 8.70 -7.79 -8.84
N ALA A 157 7.96 -7.29 -7.83
CA ALA A 157 6.84 -6.38 -8.06
C ALA A 157 7.28 -5.05 -8.72
N MET A 158 8.37 -4.43 -8.24
CA MET A 158 8.94 -3.21 -8.83
C MET A 158 9.44 -3.44 -10.25
N SER A 159 10.08 -4.58 -10.52
CA SER A 159 10.52 -4.93 -11.88
C SER A 159 9.33 -5.10 -12.84
N ALA A 160 8.25 -5.75 -12.40
CA ALA A 160 7.04 -5.90 -13.21
C ALA A 160 6.32 -4.56 -13.44
N MET A 161 6.38 -3.63 -12.48
CA MET A 161 5.92 -2.26 -12.67
C MET A 161 6.79 -1.51 -13.68
N ALA A 162 8.12 -1.68 -13.65
CA ALA A 162 9.04 -1.04 -14.60
C ALA A 162 8.69 -1.38 -16.06
N ASP A 163 8.29 -2.63 -16.33
CA ASP A 163 7.85 -3.11 -17.65
C ASP A 163 6.66 -2.29 -18.21
N LEU A 164 5.89 -1.60 -17.36
CA LEU A 164 4.75 -0.77 -17.77
C LEU A 164 5.16 0.61 -18.31
N ARG A 165 6.40 1.06 -18.12
CA ARG A 165 6.85 2.39 -18.56
C ARG A 165 6.57 2.60 -20.05
N ALA A 166 7.18 1.77 -20.90
CA ALA A 166 7.11 1.91 -22.35
C ALA A 166 5.66 1.89 -22.91
N PRO A 167 4.78 0.93 -22.52
CA PRO A 167 3.40 0.93 -23.00
C PRO A 167 2.57 2.11 -22.48
N ILE A 168 2.83 2.61 -21.27
CA ILE A 168 2.17 3.82 -20.75
C ILE A 168 2.59 5.06 -21.55
N ASP A 169 3.88 5.21 -21.82
CA ASP A 169 4.41 6.32 -22.62
C ASP A 169 3.80 6.30 -24.04
N ALA A 170 3.83 5.14 -24.70
CA ALA A 170 3.26 4.96 -26.04
C ALA A 170 1.75 5.26 -26.09
N PHE A 171 0.99 4.79 -25.10
CA PHE A 171 -0.42 5.12 -24.96
C PHE A 171 -0.62 6.64 -24.87
N PHE A 172 0.16 7.31 -24.03
CA PHE A 172 0.00 8.74 -23.81
C PHE A 172 0.49 9.64 -24.95
N GLU A 173 1.35 9.11 -25.83
CA GLU A 173 1.80 9.75 -27.06
C GLU A 173 0.75 9.62 -28.17
N ALA A 174 0.17 8.42 -28.34
CA ALA A 174 -0.74 8.12 -29.44
C ALA A 174 -2.22 8.41 -29.13
N VAL A 175 -2.62 8.38 -27.86
CA VAL A 175 -4.04 8.32 -27.47
C VAL A 175 -4.49 9.58 -26.74
N GLN A 176 -5.49 10.25 -27.31
CA GLN A 176 -6.21 11.32 -26.62
C GLN A 176 -7.22 10.72 -25.63
N VAL A 177 -6.91 10.81 -24.33
CA VAL A 177 -7.79 10.29 -23.25
C VAL A 177 -9.16 10.97 -23.24
N ASN A 178 -9.17 12.31 -23.33
CA ASN A 178 -10.40 13.10 -23.38
C ASN A 178 -10.97 13.14 -24.81
N ALA A 179 -11.39 11.97 -25.30
CA ALA A 179 -11.99 11.79 -26.63
C ALA A 179 -13.39 12.44 -26.71
N GLU A 180 -13.81 12.80 -27.93
CA GLU A 180 -15.16 13.33 -28.18
C GLU A 180 -16.25 12.26 -28.04
N ASN A 181 -15.91 11.00 -28.30
CA ASN A 181 -16.81 9.88 -28.09
C ASN A 181 -16.81 9.48 -26.61
N ASP A 182 -17.95 9.64 -25.95
CA ASP A 182 -18.12 9.35 -24.52
C ASP A 182 -17.80 7.89 -24.14
N ILE A 183 -18.09 6.94 -25.02
CA ILE A 183 -17.82 5.51 -24.78
C ILE A 183 -16.30 5.28 -24.73
N LEU A 184 -15.57 5.82 -25.70
CA LEU A 184 -14.10 5.71 -25.75
C LEU A 184 -13.44 6.46 -24.62
N ARG A 185 -13.90 7.68 -24.34
CA ARG A 185 -13.41 8.50 -23.21
C ARG A 185 -13.56 7.73 -21.90
N ARG A 186 -14.74 7.16 -21.64
CA ARG A 186 -15.00 6.34 -20.45
C ARG A 186 -14.08 5.12 -20.41
N ASN A 187 -13.88 4.42 -21.53
CA ASN A 187 -12.98 3.27 -21.58
C ASN A 187 -11.53 3.65 -21.21
N ARG A 188 -11.03 4.76 -21.78
CA ARG A 188 -9.68 5.28 -21.54
C ARG A 188 -9.50 5.74 -20.09
N LEU A 189 -10.51 6.37 -19.49
CA LEU A 189 -10.46 6.73 -18.07
C LEU A 189 -10.43 5.50 -17.15
N ASN A 190 -11.18 4.44 -17.46
CA ASN A 190 -11.05 3.16 -16.74
C ASN A 190 -9.67 2.52 -16.93
N LEU A 191 -9.02 2.73 -18.08
CA LEU A 191 -7.65 2.28 -18.31
C LEU A 191 -6.63 3.06 -17.45
N LEU A 192 -6.84 4.37 -17.28
CA LEU A 192 -6.05 5.19 -16.33
C LEU A 192 -6.25 4.76 -14.88
N HIS A 193 -7.48 4.39 -14.50
CA HIS A 193 -7.75 3.80 -13.19
C HIS A 193 -6.97 2.51 -13.00
N ARG A 194 -6.97 1.62 -14.00
CA ARG A 194 -6.21 0.35 -13.94
C ARG A 194 -4.71 0.58 -13.76
N ILE A 195 -4.11 1.51 -14.52
CA ILE A 195 -2.71 1.92 -14.32
C ILE A 195 -2.48 2.37 -12.87
N SER A 196 -3.35 3.24 -12.37
CA SER A 196 -3.24 3.81 -11.03
C SER A 196 -3.36 2.74 -9.95
N ALA A 197 -4.32 1.83 -10.09
CA ALA A 197 -4.59 0.74 -9.14
C ALA A 197 -3.41 -0.23 -9.03
N ILE A 198 -2.82 -0.63 -10.17
CA ILE A 198 -1.63 -1.51 -10.16
C ILE A 198 -0.48 -0.82 -9.42
N CYS A 199 -0.18 0.44 -9.76
CA CYS A 199 0.94 1.16 -9.14
C CYS A 199 0.71 1.34 -7.62
N LEU A 200 -0.52 1.69 -7.23
CA LEU A 200 -0.90 1.88 -5.82
C LEU A 200 -0.97 0.57 -5.03
N SER A 201 -1.04 -0.58 -5.70
CA SER A 201 -1.03 -1.88 -5.00
C SER A 201 0.34 -2.21 -4.38
N VAL A 202 1.43 -1.63 -4.90
CA VAL A 202 2.79 -1.92 -4.45
C VAL A 202 3.27 -0.90 -3.41
N ALA A 203 2.99 0.38 -3.63
CA ALA A 203 3.30 1.48 -2.71
C ALA A 203 2.36 2.67 -2.93
N ASP A 204 2.15 3.52 -1.92
CA ASP A 204 1.37 4.75 -2.08
C ASP A 204 2.20 5.81 -2.82
N LEU A 205 2.27 5.68 -4.14
CA LEU A 205 3.03 6.59 -5.00
C LEU A 205 2.50 8.02 -4.99
N THR A 206 1.30 8.28 -4.44
CA THR A 206 0.78 9.65 -4.26
C THR A 206 1.57 10.43 -3.22
N LYS A 207 2.32 9.75 -2.34
CA LYS A 207 3.20 10.37 -1.35
C LYS A 207 4.55 10.79 -1.90
N ILE A 208 4.97 10.27 -3.06
CA ILE A 208 6.28 10.56 -3.62
C ILE A 208 6.32 11.98 -4.16
N GLU A 209 7.23 12.80 -3.63
CA GLU A 209 7.50 14.15 -4.07
C GLU A 209 8.40 14.07 -5.33
N ALA A 210 7.94 14.63 -6.45
CA ALA A 210 8.76 14.78 -7.66
C ALA A 210 8.74 16.25 -8.08
#